data_AF-A0A328BE80-F1
#
_entry.id   AF-A0A328BE80-F1
#
_cell.length_a   1.000
_cell.length_b   1.000
_cell.length_c   1.000
_cell.angle_alpha   90.00
_cell.angle_beta   90.00
_cell.angle_gamma   90.00
#
_symmetry.space_group_name_H-M   'P 1'
#
loop_
_entity.id
_entity.type
_entity.pdbx_description
1 polymer ?
#
loop_
_entity_poly.entity_id
_entity_poly.type
_entity_poly.pdbx_seq_one_letter_code
_entity_poly.pdbx_strand_id
1 'polypeptide(L)'
;MSDAGDLDDLVAYVARSNALDPSQASRIVDDVLSYLAEQPEDFVRRRHAALLRLGRRNDEIYARIADELTRRRFPAPPYSLRQIRRIIYG
;
A
#
# COMPACT_ATOMS: atom_id res chain seq x y z
N MET A 1 -10.10 -20.96 -4.41
CA MET A 1 -10.24 -21.21 -5.86
C MET A 1 -10.89 -20.04 -6.60
N SER A 2 -11.58 -19.11 -5.92
CA SER A 2 -12.16 -17.91 -6.54
C SER A 2 -11.17 -16.77 -6.83
N ASP A 3 -10.14 -16.56 -6.00
CA ASP A 3 -9.16 -15.46 -6.18
C ASP A 3 -8.38 -15.53 -7.51
N ALA A 4 -8.04 -16.73 -7.97
CA ALA A 4 -7.27 -16.90 -9.20
C ALA A 4 -8.09 -16.56 -10.45
N GLY A 5 -9.39 -16.90 -10.45
CA GLY A 5 -10.31 -16.57 -11.54
C GLY A 5 -10.59 -15.07 -11.61
N ASP A 6 -10.75 -14.41 -10.46
CA ASP A 6 -10.98 -12.95 -10.38
C ASP A 6 -9.76 -12.16 -10.87
N LEU A 7 -8.53 -12.67 -10.62
CA LEU A 7 -7.30 -12.05 -11.09
C LEU A 7 -7.10 -12.19 -12.60
N ASP A 8 -7.36 -13.37 -13.16
CA ASP A 8 -7.27 -13.60 -14.60
C ASP A 8 -8.29 -12.73 -15.37
N ASP A 9 -9.50 -12.56 -14.81
CA ASP A 9 -10.52 -11.67 -15.36
C ASP A 9 -10.11 -10.19 -15.31
N LEU A 10 -9.46 -9.76 -14.22
CA LEU A 10 -8.88 -8.42 -14.10
C LEU A 10 -7.78 -8.18 -15.13
N VAL A 11 -6.86 -9.13 -15.32
CA VAL A 11 -5.80 -9.04 -16.35
C VAL A 11 -6.42 -8.94 -17.73
N ALA A 12 -7.41 -9.78 -18.04
CA ALA A 12 -8.10 -9.75 -19.32
C ALA A 12 -8.86 -8.43 -19.56
N TYR A 13 -9.47 -7.86 -18.52
CA TYR A 13 -10.11 -6.54 -18.58
C TYR A 13 -9.10 -5.41 -18.84
N VAL A 14 -7.98 -5.39 -18.10
CA VAL A 14 -6.92 -4.38 -18.26
C VAL A 14 -6.31 -4.44 -19.65
N ALA A 15 -6.04 -5.65 -20.16
CA ALA A 15 -5.53 -5.86 -21.52
C ALA A 15 -6.47 -5.27 -22.58
N ARG A 16 -7.77 -5.60 -22.52
CA ARG A 16 -8.77 -5.12 -23.48
C ARG A 16 -8.98 -3.60 -23.41
N SER A 17 -9.08 -3.03 -22.21
CA SER A 17 -9.40 -1.61 -22.00
C SER A 17 -8.27 -0.66 -22.37
N ASN A 18 -7.02 -1.14 -22.41
CA ASN A 18 -5.83 -0.32 -22.68
C ASN A 18 -5.06 -0.76 -23.94
N ALA A 19 -5.64 -1.67 -24.74
CA ALA A 19 -4.99 -2.26 -25.92
C ALA A 19 -3.57 -2.79 -25.64
N LEU A 20 -3.42 -3.51 -24.52
CA LEU A 20 -2.16 -4.12 -24.09
C LEU A 20 -2.11 -5.60 -24.47
N ASP A 21 -0.90 -6.11 -24.71
CA ASP A 21 -0.68 -7.55 -24.76
C ASP A 21 -0.97 -8.19 -23.38
N PRO A 22 -1.53 -9.41 -23.31
CA PRO A 22 -1.81 -10.09 -22.04
C PRO A 22 -0.62 -10.15 -21.08
N SER A 23 0.60 -10.34 -21.58
CA SER A 23 1.81 -10.38 -20.76
C SER A 23 2.16 -9.01 -20.14
N GLN A 24 1.87 -7.92 -20.85
CA GLN A 24 2.05 -6.57 -20.33
C GLN A 24 0.99 -6.26 -19.26
N ALA A 25 -0.26 -6.63 -19.51
CA ALA A 25 -1.34 -6.45 -18.55
C ALA A 25 -1.09 -7.24 -17.26
N SER A 26 -0.64 -8.49 -17.36
CA SER A 26 -0.26 -9.31 -16.20
C SER A 26 0.80 -8.62 -15.35
N ARG A 27 1.91 -8.18 -15.96
CA ARG A 27 2.97 -7.46 -15.21
C ARG A 27 2.47 -6.22 -14.50
N ILE A 28 1.64 -5.41 -15.16
CA ILE A 28 1.09 -4.20 -14.55
C ILE A 28 0.21 -4.54 -13.36
N VAL A 29 -0.65 -5.56 -13.49
CA VAL A 29 -1.49 -6.02 -12.38
C VAL A 29 -0.63 -6.55 -11.24
N ASP A 30 0.39 -7.35 -11.53
CA ASP A 30 1.33 -7.87 -10.53
C ASP A 30 2.09 -6.74 -9.83
N ASP A 31 2.54 -5.72 -10.55
CA ASP A 31 3.21 -4.54 -9.98
C ASP A 31 2.26 -3.75 -9.08
N VAL A 32 1.01 -3.56 -9.50
CA VAL A 32 -0.03 -2.88 -8.70
C VAL A 32 -0.35 -3.69 -7.45
N LEU A 33 -0.55 -5.00 -7.57
CA LEU A 33 -0.80 -5.88 -6.43
C LEU A 33 0.39 -5.91 -5.48
N SER A 34 1.62 -5.97 -6.00
CA SER A 34 2.85 -5.90 -5.19
C SER A 34 2.96 -4.56 -4.48
N TYR A 35 2.62 -3.46 -5.16
CA TYR A 35 2.57 -2.13 -4.56
C TYR A 35 1.49 -2.02 -3.46
N LEU A 36 0.32 -2.65 -3.68
CA LEU A 36 -0.77 -2.70 -2.72
C LEU A 36 -0.51 -3.71 -1.58
N ALA A 37 0.31 -4.72 -1.80
CA ALA A 37 0.68 -5.73 -0.80
C ALA A 37 1.76 -5.24 0.19
N GLU A 38 2.19 -3.96 0.11
CA GLU A 38 3.06 -3.36 1.13
C GLU A 38 2.40 -3.53 2.51
N GLN A 39 3.06 -4.28 3.38
CA GLN A 39 2.56 -4.51 4.74
C GLN A 39 2.39 -3.17 5.46
N PRO A 40 1.32 -3.00 6.26
CA PRO A 40 1.07 -1.74 6.96
C PRO A 40 2.28 -1.24 7.76
N GLU A 41 3.03 -2.16 8.38
CA GLU A 41 4.21 -1.87 9.17
C GLU A 41 5.36 -1.31 8.32
N ASP A 42 5.56 -1.85 7.12
CA ASP A 42 6.63 -1.42 6.22
C ASP A 42 6.33 -0.02 5.65
N PHE A 43 5.06 0.24 5.33
CA PHE A 43 4.61 1.58 5.00
C PHE A 43 4.90 2.58 6.14
N VAL A 44 4.52 2.24 7.38
CA VAL A 44 4.72 3.10 8.55
C VAL A 44 6.21 3.46 8.70
N ARG A 45 7.12 2.49 8.60
CA ARG A 45 8.56 2.71 8.74
C ARG A 45 9.12 3.59 7.63
N ARG A 46 8.82 3.26 6.37
CA ARG A 46 9.29 4.02 5.20
C ARG A 46 8.76 5.45 5.22
N ARG A 47 7.48 5.62 5.56
CA ARG A 47 6.83 6.93 5.58
C ARG A 47 7.33 7.81 6.70
N HIS A 48 7.55 7.24 7.89
CA HIS A 48 8.18 7.94 9.01
C HIS A 48 9.57 8.47 8.62
N ALA A 49 10.43 7.62 8.05
CA ALA A 49 11.76 8.02 7.61
C ALA A 49 11.72 9.15 6.56
N ALA A 50 10.78 9.10 5.61
CA ALA A 50 10.59 10.14 4.62
C ALA A 50 10.16 11.49 5.24
N LEU A 51 9.21 11.47 6.18
CA LEU A 51 8.73 12.70 6.83
C LEU A 51 9.77 13.29 7.81
N LEU A 52 10.56 12.45 8.47
CA LEU A 52 11.65 12.89 9.33
C LEU A 52 12.73 13.63 8.51
N ARG A 53 13.06 13.14 7.31
CA ARG A 53 13.99 13.83 6.37
C ARG A 53 13.48 15.20 5.93
N LEU A 54 12.18 15.45 6.00
CA LEU A 54 11.56 16.75 5.72
C LEU A 54 11.50 17.67 6.97
N GLY A 55 12.11 17.27 8.09
CA GLY A 55 12.17 18.06 9.32
C GLY A 55 10.86 18.17 10.08
N ARG A 56 9.89 17.26 9.85
CA ARG A 56 8.61 17.25 10.57
C ARG A 56 8.78 16.77 12.01
N ARG A 57 7.95 17.29 12.92
CA ARG A 57 7.95 16.85 14.32
C ARG A 57 7.25 15.49 14.45
N ASN A 58 7.73 14.65 15.36
CA ASN A 58 7.21 13.29 15.54
C ASN A 58 5.69 13.22 15.71
N ASP A 59 5.09 14.11 16.52
CA ASP A 59 3.65 14.11 16.75
C ASP A 59 2.85 14.41 15.45
N GLU A 60 3.38 15.28 14.60
CA GLU A 60 2.82 15.58 13.27
C GLU A 60 2.96 14.38 12.34
N ILE A 61 4.09 13.68 12.42
CA ILE A 61 4.36 12.47 11.62
C ILE A 61 3.38 11.36 11.99
N TYR A 62 3.16 11.08 13.28
CA TYR A 62 2.27 10.00 13.70
C TYR A 62 0.83 10.27 13.30
N ALA A 63 0.33 11.50 13.52
CA ALA A 63 -1.02 11.89 13.13
C ALA A 63 -1.21 11.76 11.60
N ARG A 64 -0.20 12.19 10.83
CA ARG A 64 -0.23 12.07 9.37
C ARG A 64 -0.21 10.63 8.89
N ILE A 65 0.63 9.78 9.48
CA ILE A 65 0.68 8.35 9.12
C ILE A 65 -0.66 7.67 9.45
N ALA A 66 -1.27 7.98 10.60
CA ALA A 66 -2.59 7.47 10.94
C ALA A 66 -3.66 7.84 9.89
N ASP A 67 -3.68 9.10 9.45
CA ASP A 67 -4.61 9.59 8.43
C ASP A 67 -4.28 9.07 7.01
N GLU A 68 -3.01 8.83 6.68
CA GLU A 68 -2.63 8.20 5.41
C GLU A 68 -3.03 6.71 5.38
N LEU A 69 -2.96 6.00 6.51
CA LEU A 69 -3.37 4.59 6.63
C LEU A 69 -4.87 4.38 6.37
N THR A 70 -5.75 5.29 6.81
CA THR A 70 -7.21 5.16 6.59
C THR A 70 -7.61 5.27 5.12
N ARG A 71 -6.78 5.92 4.30
CA ARG A 71 -7.06 6.16 2.87
C ARG A 71 -6.41 5.13 1.95
N ARG A 72 -5.57 4.24 2.49
CA ARG A 72 -4.89 3.23 1.67
C ARG A 72 -5.82 2.05 1.36
N ARG A 73 -5.57 1.43 0.21
CA ARG A 73 -6.38 0.33 -0.33
C ARG A 73 -5.90 -1.07 0.08
N PHE A 74 -4.94 -1.17 0.98
CA PHE A 74 -4.52 -2.46 1.56
C PHE A 74 -5.23 -2.70 2.89
N PRO A 75 -5.37 -3.96 3.35
CA PRO A 75 -6.05 -4.28 4.61
C PRO A 75 -5.21 -3.84 5.82
N ALA A 76 -5.27 -2.55 6.16
CA ALA A 76 -4.69 -2.01 7.38
C ALA A 76 -5.76 -1.99 8.48
N PRO A 77 -5.52 -2.60 9.66
CA PRO A 77 -6.30 -2.24 10.83
C PRO A 77 -6.10 -0.76 11.16
N PRO A 78 -7.10 -0.06 11.74
CA PRO A 78 -6.92 1.30 12.22
C PRO A 78 -5.94 1.30 13.40
N TYR A 79 -4.68 1.65 13.16
CA TYR A 79 -3.67 1.74 14.20
C TYR A 79 -3.82 3.03 15.02
N SER A 80 -3.81 2.90 16.35
CA SER A 80 -3.63 4.02 17.27
C SER A 80 -2.22 4.62 17.15
N LEU A 81 -2.04 5.87 17.57
CA LEU A 81 -0.71 6.51 17.63
C LEU A 81 0.30 5.69 18.45
N ARG A 82 -0.17 5.01 19.51
CA ARG A 82 0.67 4.12 20.32
C ARG A 82 1.17 2.92 19.51
N GLN A 83 0.31 2.30 18.70
CA GLN A 83 0.68 1.19 17.83
C GLN A 83 1.64 1.65 16.73
N ILE A 84 1.40 2.81 16.11
CA ILE A 84 2.31 3.40 15.11
C ILE A 84 3.70 3.61 15.72
N ARG A 85 3.78 4.21 16.91
CA ARG A 85 5.06 4.40 17.61
C ARG A 85 5.77 3.07 17.90
N ARG A 86 5.01 2.03 18.28
CA ARG A 86 5.58 0.69 18.52
C ARG A 86 6.09 0.02 17.25
N ILE A 87 5.45 0.25 16.10
CA ILE A 87 5.94 -0.25 14.81
C ILE A 87 7.28 0.41 14.40
N ILE A 88 7.45 1.69 14.77
CA ILE A 88 8.63 2.48 14.42
C ILE A 88 9.83 2.16 15.33
N TYR A 89 9.61 1.99 16.63
CA TYR A 89 10.68 1.89 17.63
C TYR A 89 10.71 0.58 18.42
N GLY A 90 9.67 -0.23 18.33
CA GLY A 90 9.51 -1.47 19.08
C GLY A 90 9.96 -2.70 18.33
#